data_AF-A0A8S9KGK5-F1
#
_entry.id   AF-A0A8S9KGK5-F1
#
_cell.length_a   1.000
_cell.length_b   1.000
_cell.length_c   1.000
_cell.angle_alpha   90.00
_cell.angle_beta   90.00
_cell.angle_gamma   90.00
#
_symmetry.space_group_name_H-M   'P 1'
#
loop_
_entity.id
_entity.type
_entity.pdbx_description
1 polymer ?
#
loop_
_entity_poly.entity_id
_entity_poly.type
_entity_poly.pdbx_seq_one_letter_code
_entity_poly.pdbx_strand_id
1 'polypeptide(L)'
;ETLLNLLLRNYLHYNLYDQAEKLRSKAPRFEAHSNQQCIDFDIFSHNLLLQFCRYLFYLGKIRTIQLEYTDAKESLLQAARKAPVAALGFRVQCNKWAILVRLLLGEIPERSIFMQKGMEKALRPYFELTNAVRIGDLELFRNVQEKFAKTFSEDRTHNLIVRLRHNVIRTGLRNISISYSRISLADVAQKLRLNSANPVADAESIVAKAIRDGAIDATIDHKNGYMVSKETGDIYSTNEPQNAFNSRIAFCLNMHNEAVRALRFPPNTHREKESEEKRREMKQQEEELAKYMAEEDDDDF
;
A
#
# COMPACT_ATOMS: atom_id res chain seq x y z
N GLU A 1 6.12 -1.70 -20.69
CA GLU A 1 6.17 -1.10 -19.33
C GLU A 1 6.12 0.42 -19.27
N THR A 2 7.06 1.17 -19.88
CA THR A 2 7.06 2.65 -19.88
C THR A 2 5.79 3.25 -20.52
N LEU A 3 5.36 2.69 -21.65
CA LEU A 3 4.13 3.08 -22.36
C LEU A 3 2.86 2.87 -21.52
N LEU A 4 2.78 1.74 -20.79
CA LEU A 4 1.66 1.45 -19.91
C LEU A 4 1.51 2.51 -18.82
N ASN A 5 2.63 2.91 -18.19
CA ASN A 5 2.64 3.96 -17.18
C ASN A 5 2.19 5.32 -17.75
N LEU A 6 2.59 5.66 -18.97
CA LEU A 6 2.16 6.90 -19.63
C LEU A 6 0.65 6.88 -19.95
N LEU A 7 0.14 5.75 -20.43
CA LEU A 7 -1.29 5.56 -20.67
C LEU A 7 -2.09 5.66 -19.37
N LEU A 8 -1.69 4.96 -18.31
CA LEU A 8 -2.33 5.03 -17.00
C LEU A 8 -2.31 6.46 -16.44
N ARG A 9 -1.19 7.19 -16.60
CA ARG A 9 -1.12 8.60 -16.20
C ARG A 9 -2.13 9.46 -16.96
N ASN A 10 -2.33 9.22 -18.25
CA ASN A 10 -3.30 9.96 -19.06
C ASN A 10 -4.74 9.67 -18.62
N TYR A 11 -5.10 8.40 -18.42
CA TYR A 11 -6.42 8.04 -17.90
C TYR A 11 -6.70 8.63 -16.52
N LEU A 12 -5.72 8.59 -15.61
CA LEU A 12 -5.82 9.23 -14.30
C LEU A 12 -5.93 10.75 -14.38
N HIS A 13 -5.32 11.37 -15.40
CA HIS A 13 -5.42 12.81 -15.61
C HIS A 13 -6.85 13.23 -15.96
N TYR A 14 -7.52 12.46 -16.81
CA TYR A 14 -8.90 12.69 -17.26
C TYR A 14 -9.97 12.03 -16.38
N ASN A 15 -9.60 11.45 -15.22
CA ASN A 15 -10.52 10.76 -14.31
C ASN A 15 -11.25 9.54 -14.91
N LEU A 16 -10.66 8.89 -15.92
CA LEU A 16 -11.22 7.70 -16.59
C LEU A 16 -10.78 6.41 -15.86
N TYR A 17 -11.25 6.23 -14.63
CA TYR A 17 -10.81 5.16 -13.74
C TYR A 17 -11.25 3.76 -14.21
N ASP A 18 -12.47 3.63 -14.75
CA ASP A 18 -13.00 2.33 -15.24
C ASP A 18 -12.24 1.82 -16.47
N GLN A 19 -11.84 2.73 -17.36
CA GLN A 19 -11.06 2.38 -18.54
C GLN A 19 -9.63 1.98 -18.15
N ALA A 20 -9.03 2.69 -17.19
CA ALA A 20 -7.72 2.36 -16.66
C ALA A 20 -7.70 0.95 -16.04
N GLU A 21 -8.78 0.57 -15.35
CA GLU A 21 -8.90 -0.75 -14.77
C GLU A 21 -9.09 -1.86 -15.80
N LYS A 22 -9.95 -1.65 -16.81
CA LYS A 22 -10.12 -2.60 -17.93
C LYS A 22 -8.84 -2.82 -18.71
N LEU A 23 -8.03 -1.77 -18.88
CA LEU A 23 -6.73 -1.88 -19.50
C LEU A 23 -5.76 -2.68 -18.62
N ARG A 24 -5.75 -2.41 -17.31
CA ARG A 24 -4.95 -3.15 -16.34
C ARG A 24 -5.30 -4.64 -16.31
N SER A 25 -6.58 -5.01 -16.26
CA SER A 25 -6.99 -6.41 -16.14
C SER A 25 -6.57 -7.27 -17.34
N LYS A 26 -6.40 -6.64 -18.51
CA LYS A 26 -5.91 -7.27 -19.74
C LYS A 26 -4.40 -7.15 -19.94
N ALA A 27 -3.73 -6.26 -19.21
CA ALA A 27 -2.29 -6.11 -19.29
C ALA A 27 -1.60 -7.30 -18.59
N PRO A 28 -0.46 -7.78 -19.12
CA PRO A 28 0.31 -8.83 -18.45
C PRO A 28 0.70 -8.37 -17.05
N ARG A 29 0.56 -9.25 -16.06
CA ARG A 29 1.00 -8.96 -14.69
C ARG A 29 2.51 -8.76 -14.70
N PHE A 30 2.96 -7.67 -14.07
CA PHE A 30 4.38 -7.44 -13.86
C PHE A 30 4.93 -8.53 -12.93
N GLU A 31 5.56 -9.55 -13.49
CA GLU A 31 6.37 -10.49 -12.73
C GLU A 31 7.73 -9.84 -12.49
N ALA A 32 8.00 -9.44 -11.25
CA ALA A 32 9.33 -9.04 -10.81
C ALA A 32 10.37 -10.19 -10.90
N HIS A 33 10.00 -11.35 -11.47
CA HIS A 33 10.83 -12.54 -11.64
C HIS A 33 11.69 -12.51 -12.92
N SER A 34 11.45 -11.61 -13.87
CA SER A 34 12.36 -11.46 -15.03
C SER A 34 13.66 -10.72 -14.68
N ASN A 35 13.83 -10.28 -13.42
CA ASN A 35 15.02 -9.56 -12.95
C ASN A 35 16.29 -10.43 -12.84
N GLN A 36 16.23 -11.73 -13.12
CA GLN A 36 17.40 -12.61 -13.07
C GLN A 36 18.22 -12.63 -14.38
N GLN A 37 17.73 -12.03 -15.48
CA GLN A 37 18.37 -12.13 -16.81
C GLN A 37 18.99 -10.83 -17.35
N CYS A 38 19.02 -9.73 -16.60
CA CYS A 38 19.63 -8.48 -17.09
C CYS A 38 20.84 -8.10 -16.23
N ILE A 39 22.03 -8.47 -16.72
CA ILE A 39 23.34 -8.32 -16.07
C ILE A 39 24.04 -7.02 -16.52
N ASP A 40 23.31 -6.01 -16.97
CA ASP A 40 23.86 -4.66 -17.23
C ASP A 40 23.50 -3.72 -16.07
N PHE A 41 24.43 -3.63 -15.12
CA PHE A 41 24.13 -3.81 -13.69
C PHE A 41 23.75 -2.57 -12.85
N ASP A 42 23.75 -1.33 -13.34
CA ASP A 42 23.36 -0.18 -12.46
C ASP A 42 22.29 0.76 -13.04
N ILE A 43 22.35 1.08 -14.33
CA ILE A 43 21.49 2.14 -14.92
C ILE A 43 20.15 1.56 -15.42
N PHE A 44 20.15 0.34 -15.96
CA PHE A 44 18.95 -0.28 -16.54
C PHE A 44 18.02 -0.85 -15.45
N SER A 45 18.60 -1.50 -14.44
CA SER A 45 17.89 -2.02 -13.26
C SER A 45 17.23 -0.89 -12.46
N HIS A 46 17.92 0.23 -12.25
CA HIS A 46 17.36 1.39 -11.55
C HIS A 46 16.18 1.99 -12.31
N ASN A 47 16.27 2.14 -13.64
CA ASN A 47 15.17 2.64 -14.46
C ASN A 47 13.94 1.70 -14.43
N LEU A 48 14.14 0.38 -14.48
CA LEU A 48 13.04 -0.59 -14.38
C LEU A 48 12.35 -0.53 -13.00
N LEU A 49 13.12 -0.43 -11.93
CA LEU A 49 12.58 -0.29 -10.56
C LEU A 49 11.77 1.00 -10.40
N LEU A 50 12.23 2.11 -10.99
CA LEU A 50 11.48 3.37 -11.01
C LEU A 50 10.16 3.25 -11.79
N GLN A 51 10.17 2.55 -12.93
CA GLN A 51 8.95 2.31 -13.71
C GLN A 51 7.97 1.41 -12.95
N PHE A 52 8.47 0.39 -12.25
CA PHE A 52 7.65 -0.46 -11.40
C PHE A 52 7.05 0.31 -10.22
N CYS A 53 7.83 1.18 -9.59
CA CYS A 53 7.37 2.04 -8.51
C CYS A 53 6.23 2.99 -8.96
N ARG A 54 6.35 3.57 -10.17
CA ARG A 54 5.29 4.40 -10.77
C ARG A 54 4.04 3.58 -11.08
N TYR A 55 4.21 2.38 -11.62
CA TYR A 55 3.11 1.45 -11.89
C TYR A 55 2.33 1.12 -10.60
N LEU A 56 3.04 0.72 -9.54
CA LEU A 56 2.44 0.43 -8.23
C LEU A 56 1.67 1.62 -7.66
N PHE A 57 2.20 2.84 -7.83
CA PHE A 57 1.51 4.05 -7.40
C PHE A 57 0.20 4.27 -8.17
N TYR A 58 0.20 4.15 -9.50
CA TYR A 58 -1.01 4.26 -10.30
C TYR A 58 -2.02 3.15 -9.99
N LEU A 59 -1.55 1.92 -9.80
CA LEU A 59 -2.36 0.79 -9.37
C LEU A 59 -3.04 1.07 -8.03
N GLY A 60 -2.28 1.55 -7.04
CA GLY A 60 -2.80 1.94 -5.73
C GLY A 60 -3.88 3.02 -5.82
N LYS A 61 -3.69 4.04 -6.67
CA LYS A 61 -4.70 5.09 -6.89
C LYS A 61 -6.00 4.54 -7.48
N ILE A 62 -5.91 3.68 -8.49
CA ILE A 62 -7.09 3.08 -9.14
C ILE A 62 -7.86 2.22 -8.12
N ARG A 63 -7.17 1.32 -7.41
CA ARG A 63 -7.77 0.46 -6.38
C ARG A 63 -8.44 1.24 -5.25
N THR A 64 -7.81 2.35 -4.81
CA THR A 64 -8.38 3.24 -3.80
C THR A 64 -9.74 3.82 -4.22
N ILE A 65 -9.88 4.16 -5.50
CA ILE A 65 -11.12 4.75 -6.03
C ILE A 65 -12.21 3.69 -6.18
N GLN A 66 -11.82 2.47 -6.56
CA GLN A 66 -12.68 1.28 -6.66
C GLN A 66 -13.09 0.67 -5.32
N LEU A 67 -12.73 1.30 -4.19
CA LEU A 67 -13.04 0.87 -2.82
C LEU A 67 -12.27 -0.38 -2.35
N GLU A 68 -11.26 -0.83 -3.10
CA GLU A 68 -10.36 -1.94 -2.73
C GLU A 68 -9.21 -1.43 -1.84
N TYR A 69 -9.52 -1.05 -0.60
CA TYR A 69 -8.57 -0.35 0.28
C TYR A 69 -7.43 -1.24 0.80
N THR A 70 -7.65 -2.53 1.01
CA THR A 70 -6.62 -3.48 1.51
C THR A 70 -5.46 -3.60 0.52
N ASP A 71 -5.78 -3.89 -0.73
CA ASP A 71 -4.82 -4.09 -1.80
C ASP A 71 -4.16 -2.78 -2.22
N ALA A 72 -4.92 -1.67 -2.15
CA ALA A 72 -4.39 -0.34 -2.37
C ALA A 72 -3.32 0.04 -1.34
N LYS A 73 -3.57 -0.25 -0.04
CA LYS A 73 -2.60 0.00 1.05
C LYS A 73 -1.29 -0.72 0.77
N GLU A 74 -1.33 -2.01 0.44
CA GLU A 74 -0.11 -2.78 0.15
C GLU A 74 0.67 -2.21 -1.04
N SER A 75 -0.03 -1.93 -2.14
CA SER A 75 0.56 -1.39 -3.37
C SER A 75 1.24 -0.03 -3.13
N LEU A 76 0.58 0.87 -2.39
CA LEU A 76 1.11 2.20 -2.05
C LEU A 76 2.29 2.12 -1.08
N LEU A 77 2.26 1.21 -0.10
CA LEU A 77 3.36 1.01 0.83
C LEU A 77 4.59 0.36 0.17
N GLN A 78 4.37 -0.54 -0.79
CA GLN A 78 5.46 -1.06 -1.62
C GLN A 78 6.04 0.05 -2.49
N ALA A 79 5.21 0.89 -3.12
CA ALA A 79 5.67 2.04 -3.90
C ALA A 79 6.49 3.02 -3.05
N ALA A 80 6.02 3.36 -1.85
CA ALA A 80 6.71 4.27 -0.93
C ALA A 80 8.08 3.73 -0.47
N ARG A 81 8.21 2.40 -0.26
CA ARG A 81 9.47 1.75 0.13
C ARG A 81 10.46 1.61 -1.03
N LYS A 82 9.97 1.37 -2.24
CA LYS A 82 10.81 1.22 -3.45
C LYS A 82 11.22 2.56 -4.08
N ALA A 83 10.63 3.68 -3.65
CA ALA A 83 10.97 5.00 -4.17
C ALA A 83 12.38 5.44 -3.73
N PRO A 84 13.20 6.00 -4.63
CA PRO A 84 14.56 6.43 -4.30
C PRO A 84 14.53 7.63 -3.32
N VAL A 85 15.57 7.73 -2.49
CA VAL A 85 15.68 8.79 -1.48
C VAL A 85 15.70 10.19 -2.10
N ALA A 86 16.30 10.33 -3.29
CA ALA A 86 16.39 11.60 -4.01
C ALA A 86 15.02 12.14 -4.49
N ALA A 87 14.03 11.28 -4.73
CA ALA A 87 12.73 11.68 -5.26
C ALA A 87 11.75 12.08 -4.13
N LEU A 88 12.05 13.17 -3.42
CA LEU A 88 11.24 13.65 -2.29
C LEU A 88 9.77 13.89 -2.66
N GLY A 89 9.50 14.58 -3.76
CA GLY A 89 8.12 14.90 -4.18
C GLY A 89 7.27 13.66 -4.45
N PHE A 90 7.85 12.63 -5.07
CA PHE A 90 7.15 11.37 -5.33
C PHE A 90 6.85 10.62 -4.03
N ARG A 91 7.83 10.56 -3.11
CA ARG A 91 7.65 9.96 -1.78
C ARG A 91 6.57 10.66 -0.96
N VAL A 92 6.55 12.01 -0.98
CA VAL A 92 5.48 12.81 -0.36
C VAL A 92 4.13 12.40 -0.91
N GLN A 93 3.98 12.30 -2.24
CA GLN A 93 2.71 11.94 -2.86
C GLN A 93 2.27 10.52 -2.50
N CYS A 94 3.17 9.53 -2.54
CA CYS A 94 2.87 8.17 -2.10
C CYS A 94 2.40 8.13 -0.64
N ASN A 95 3.08 8.87 0.24
CA ASN A 95 2.72 8.93 1.66
C ASN A 95 1.36 9.61 1.89
N LYS A 96 1.05 10.71 1.18
CA LYS A 96 -0.28 11.35 1.25
C LYS A 96 -1.39 10.36 0.95
N TRP A 97 -1.25 9.61 -0.15
CA TRP A 97 -2.24 8.59 -0.55
C TRP A 97 -2.27 7.40 0.43
N ALA A 98 -1.11 6.91 0.88
CA ALA A 98 -1.05 5.82 1.84
C ALA A 98 -1.71 6.17 3.19
N ILE A 99 -1.55 7.41 3.66
CA ILE A 99 -2.21 7.92 4.87
C ILE A 99 -3.73 7.91 4.69
N LEU A 100 -4.24 8.45 3.58
CA LEU A 100 -5.68 8.47 3.32
C LEU A 100 -6.28 7.06 3.26
N VAL A 101 -5.62 6.12 2.58
CA VAL A 101 -6.10 4.73 2.49
C VAL A 101 -6.10 4.05 3.86
N ARG A 102 -5.08 4.28 4.70
CA ARG A 102 -5.07 3.75 6.07
C ARG A 102 -6.21 4.29 6.91
N LEU A 103 -6.48 5.60 6.83
CA LEU A 103 -7.61 6.22 7.52
C LEU A 103 -8.95 5.68 7.01
N LEU A 104 -9.08 5.35 5.72
CA LEU A 104 -10.28 4.74 5.14
C LEU A 104 -10.51 3.29 5.60
N LEU A 105 -9.43 2.57 5.94
CA LEU A 105 -9.50 1.25 6.59
C LEU A 105 -9.81 1.34 8.10
N GLY A 106 -9.80 2.55 8.67
CA GLY A 106 -9.95 2.76 10.11
C GLY A 106 -8.66 2.51 10.91
N GLU A 107 -7.51 2.39 10.24
CA GLU A 107 -6.21 2.29 10.89
C GLU A 107 -5.57 3.67 11.04
N ILE A 108 -5.12 4.00 12.25
CA ILE A 108 -4.43 5.27 12.51
C ILE A 108 -2.95 5.12 12.15
N PRO A 109 -2.41 5.94 11.23
CA PRO A 109 -1.00 5.88 10.87
C PRO A 109 -0.11 6.38 12.03
N GLU A 110 1.08 5.80 12.13
CA GLU A 110 2.07 6.21 13.13
C GLU A 110 2.57 7.65 12.94
N ARG A 111 2.85 8.33 14.05
CA ARG A 111 3.38 9.70 14.06
C ARG A 111 4.74 9.82 13.36
N SER A 112 5.54 8.75 13.37
CA SER A 112 6.86 8.64 12.74
C SER A 112 6.83 8.98 11.24
N ILE A 113 5.73 8.66 10.55
CA ILE A 113 5.56 8.87 9.10
C ILE A 113 5.47 10.36 8.76
N PHE A 114 4.87 11.15 9.63
CA PHE A 114 4.67 12.58 9.43
C PHE A 114 5.93 13.41 9.75
N MET A 115 6.81 12.88 10.59
CA MET A 115 8.00 13.57 11.12
C MET A 115 9.28 13.26 10.34
N GLN A 116 9.16 12.68 9.14
CA GLN A 116 10.33 12.42 8.30
C GLN A 116 10.94 13.74 7.78
N LYS A 117 12.27 13.87 7.94
CA LYS A 117 13.03 15.08 7.56
C LYS A 117 12.72 15.49 6.12
N GLY A 118 12.32 16.75 5.92
CA GLY A 118 12.01 17.33 4.61
C GLY A 118 10.57 17.14 4.10
N MET A 119 9.74 16.28 4.71
CA MET A 119 8.36 16.02 4.26
C MET A 119 7.27 16.60 5.19
N GLU A 120 7.65 17.03 6.38
CA GLU A 120 6.74 17.52 7.43
C GLU A 120 5.82 18.65 6.95
N LYS A 121 6.36 19.66 6.25
CA LYS A 121 5.59 20.81 5.75
C LYS A 121 4.46 20.38 4.80
N ALA A 122 4.73 19.43 3.91
CA ALA A 122 3.76 18.94 2.93
C ALA A 122 2.73 17.97 3.53
N LEU A 123 3.07 17.30 4.63
CA LEU A 123 2.21 16.35 5.32
C LEU A 123 1.37 16.99 6.46
N ARG A 124 1.66 18.23 6.85
CA ARG A 124 0.93 18.95 7.92
C ARG A 124 -0.60 18.97 7.75
N PRO A 125 -1.18 19.23 6.56
CA PRO A 125 -2.63 19.18 6.38
C PRO A 125 -3.21 17.77 6.66
N TYR A 126 -2.49 16.73 6.24
CA TYR A 126 -2.87 15.33 6.44
C TYR A 126 -2.67 14.87 7.90
N PHE A 127 -1.74 15.50 8.62
CA PHE A 127 -1.56 15.30 10.06
C PHE A 127 -2.72 15.89 10.88
N GLU A 128 -3.12 17.14 10.60
CA GLU A 128 -4.28 17.76 11.25
C GLU A 128 -5.57 16.96 10.95
N LEU A 129 -5.72 16.46 9.72
CA LEU A 129 -6.82 15.57 9.33
C LEU A 129 -6.81 14.25 10.12
N THR A 130 -5.65 13.61 10.25
CA THR A 130 -5.50 12.37 11.02
C THR A 130 -5.84 12.58 12.49
N ASN A 131 -5.46 13.73 13.06
CA ASN A 131 -5.78 14.07 14.44
C ASN A 131 -7.30 14.19 14.65
N ALA A 132 -8.01 14.83 13.72
CA ALA A 132 -9.47 14.91 13.78
C ALA A 132 -10.14 13.53 13.70
N VAL A 133 -9.66 12.65 12.81
CA VAL A 133 -10.15 11.26 12.71
C VAL A 133 -9.88 10.47 13.99
N ARG A 134 -8.69 10.61 14.58
CA ARG A 134 -8.32 9.92 15.83
C ARG A 134 -9.20 10.32 17.01
N ILE A 135 -9.51 11.62 17.14
CA ILE A 135 -10.38 12.12 18.21
C ILE A 135 -11.83 11.68 17.96
N GLY A 136 -12.27 11.66 16.70
CA GLY A 136 -13.64 11.31 16.33
C GLY A 136 -14.60 12.49 16.36
N ASP A 137 -14.11 13.73 16.29
CA ASP A 137 -14.92 14.96 16.31
C ASP A 137 -15.26 15.42 14.87
N LEU A 138 -16.55 15.45 14.55
CA LEU A 138 -17.07 15.86 13.24
C LEU A 138 -16.87 17.35 12.94
N GLU A 139 -16.91 18.22 13.95
CA GLU A 139 -16.75 19.66 13.74
C GLU A 139 -15.30 20.01 13.47
N LEU A 140 -14.38 19.43 14.25
CA LEU A 140 -12.95 19.59 14.00
C LEU A 140 -12.57 19.08 12.62
N PHE A 141 -13.13 17.94 12.21
CA PHE A 141 -12.94 17.39 10.88
C PHE A 141 -13.41 18.36 9.78
N ARG A 142 -14.61 18.94 9.95
CA ARG A 142 -15.16 19.94 9.01
C ARG A 142 -14.28 21.18 8.93
N ASN A 143 -13.83 21.71 10.07
CA ASN A 143 -12.95 22.89 10.13
C ASN A 143 -11.62 22.65 9.41
N VAL A 144 -11.01 21.47 9.59
CA VAL A 144 -9.78 21.09 8.90
C VAL A 144 -10.02 20.92 7.39
N GLN A 145 -11.15 20.32 7.00
CA GLN A 145 -11.54 20.17 5.60
C GLN A 145 -11.70 21.52 4.91
N GLU A 146 -12.34 22.50 5.56
CA GLU A 146 -12.52 23.86 5.02
C GLU A 146 -11.19 24.62 4.97
N LYS A 147 -10.38 24.56 6.03
CA LYS A 147 -9.07 25.23 6.13
C LYS A 147 -8.09 24.80 5.02
N PHE A 148 -8.05 23.51 4.68
CA PHE A 148 -7.13 22.96 3.68
C PHE A 148 -7.79 22.51 2.38
N ALA A 149 -9.02 22.99 2.10
CA ALA A 149 -9.78 22.61 0.91
C ALA A 149 -8.99 22.80 -0.40
N LYS A 150 -8.23 23.90 -0.52
CA LYS A 150 -7.39 24.19 -1.69
C LYS A 150 -6.31 23.14 -1.91
N THR A 151 -5.55 22.80 -0.86
CA THR A 151 -4.48 21.78 -0.91
C THR A 151 -5.02 20.40 -1.27
N PHE A 152 -6.19 20.03 -0.74
CA PHE A 152 -6.83 18.75 -1.06
C PHE A 152 -7.40 18.70 -2.49
N SER A 153 -7.82 19.84 -3.03
CA SER A 153 -8.26 19.96 -4.42
C SER A 153 -7.08 19.82 -5.39
N GLU A 154 -5.95 20.47 -5.10
CA GLU A 154 -4.70 20.33 -5.87
C GLU A 154 -4.21 18.88 -5.91
N ASP A 155 -4.27 18.18 -4.76
CA ASP A 155 -3.87 16.78 -4.66
C ASP A 155 -4.88 15.79 -5.28
N ARG A 156 -6.06 16.28 -5.72
CA ARG A 156 -7.21 15.48 -6.21
C ARG A 156 -7.68 14.42 -5.22
N THR A 157 -7.61 14.70 -3.92
CA THR A 157 -7.97 13.79 -2.83
C THR A 157 -9.30 14.14 -2.15
N HIS A 158 -9.97 15.22 -2.58
CA HIS A 158 -11.22 15.70 -1.99
C HIS A 158 -12.29 14.60 -1.85
N ASN A 159 -12.51 13.79 -2.90
CA ASN A 159 -13.49 12.70 -2.87
C ASN A 159 -13.23 11.67 -1.78
N LEU A 160 -11.96 11.38 -1.48
CA LEU A 160 -11.57 10.43 -0.44
C LEU A 160 -11.77 11.03 0.95
N ILE A 161 -11.53 12.33 1.09
CA ILE A 161 -11.71 13.04 2.36
C ILE A 161 -13.19 13.12 2.72
N VAL A 162 -14.09 13.39 1.78
CA VAL A 162 -15.53 13.36 2.05
C VAL A 162 -15.96 11.99 2.60
N ARG A 163 -15.40 10.90 2.08
CA ARG A 163 -15.66 9.53 2.56
C ARG A 163 -15.10 9.25 3.96
N LEU A 164 -14.07 9.98 4.41
CA LEU A 164 -13.52 9.82 5.76
C LEU A 164 -14.53 10.20 6.84
N ARG A 165 -15.57 10.99 6.56
CA ARG A 165 -16.60 11.35 7.55
C ARG A 165 -17.22 10.13 8.23
N HIS A 166 -17.50 9.06 7.47
CA HIS A 166 -18.03 7.81 8.03
C HIS A 166 -17.00 7.09 8.92
N ASN A 167 -15.71 7.19 8.59
CA ASN A 167 -14.63 6.65 9.39
C ASN A 167 -14.44 7.45 10.70
N VAL A 168 -14.57 8.78 10.69
CA VAL A 168 -14.55 9.61 11.90
C VAL A 168 -15.62 9.15 12.89
N ILE A 169 -16.85 8.93 12.40
CA ILE A 169 -17.97 8.45 13.23
C ILE A 169 -17.66 7.05 13.79
N ARG A 170 -17.16 6.14 12.94
CA ARG A 170 -16.79 4.78 13.35
C ARG A 170 -15.70 4.78 14.42
N THR A 171 -14.65 5.59 14.27
CA THR A 171 -13.58 5.73 15.25
C THR A 171 -14.08 6.38 16.54
N GLY A 172 -14.90 7.43 16.46
CA GLY A 172 -15.53 8.06 17.62
C GLY A 172 -16.40 7.08 18.42
N LEU A 173 -17.23 6.29 17.74
CA LEU A 173 -18.05 5.28 18.39
C LEU A 173 -17.22 4.15 19.02
N ARG A 174 -16.14 3.70 18.36
CA ARG A 174 -15.21 2.72 18.94
C ARG A 174 -14.53 3.26 20.21
N ASN A 175 -14.15 4.54 20.23
CA ASN A 175 -13.59 5.16 21.43
C ASN A 175 -14.63 5.21 22.57
N ILE A 176 -15.90 5.49 22.25
CA ILE A 176 -16.99 5.49 23.24
C ILE A 176 -17.23 4.08 23.79
N SER A 177 -17.27 3.05 22.93
CA SER A 177 -17.53 1.67 23.35
C SER A 177 -16.42 1.09 24.24
N ILE A 178 -15.17 1.51 24.01
CA ILE A 178 -14.03 1.12 24.85
C ILE A 178 -14.05 1.88 26.18
N SER A 179 -14.49 3.13 26.19
CA SER A 179 -14.46 3.99 27.38
C SER A 179 -15.60 3.74 28.36
N TYR A 180 -16.75 3.27 27.88
CA TYR A 180 -17.97 3.12 28.68
C TYR A 180 -18.56 1.72 28.53
N SER A 181 -18.90 1.09 29.65
CA SER A 181 -19.68 -0.17 29.67
C SER A 181 -21.15 0.06 29.31
N ARG A 182 -21.71 1.20 29.73
CA ARG A 182 -23.08 1.63 29.44
C ARG A 182 -23.10 3.14 29.21
N ILE A 183 -23.79 3.58 28.16
CA ILE A 183 -23.94 5.00 27.84
C ILE A 183 -25.31 5.28 27.24
N SER A 184 -25.91 6.44 27.54
CA SER A 184 -27.19 6.83 26.94
C SER A 184 -27.02 7.24 25.48
N LEU A 185 -28.03 6.99 24.64
CA LEU A 185 -28.01 7.40 23.23
C LEU A 185 -27.95 8.93 23.08
N ALA A 186 -28.49 9.68 24.04
CA ALA A 186 -28.40 11.15 24.09
C ALA A 186 -26.95 11.61 24.30
N ASP A 187 -26.22 11.00 25.22
CA ASP A 187 -24.81 11.34 25.48
C ASP A 187 -23.91 10.94 24.31
N VAL A 188 -24.21 9.82 23.63
CA VAL A 188 -23.52 9.42 22.40
C VAL A 188 -23.70 10.49 21.32
N ALA A 189 -24.92 10.98 21.12
CA ALA A 189 -25.20 12.02 20.14
C ALA A 189 -24.48 13.34 20.47
N GLN A 190 -24.44 13.72 21.75
CA GLN A 190 -23.73 14.90 22.22
C GLN A 190 -22.22 14.79 22.02
N LYS A 191 -21.62 13.63 22.32
CA LYS A 191 -20.18 13.39 22.14
C LYS A 191 -19.75 13.35 20.68
N LEU A 192 -20.59 12.83 19.79
CA LEU A 192 -20.34 12.82 18.36
C LEU A 192 -20.69 14.15 17.67
N ARG A 193 -21.31 15.09 18.40
CA ARG A 193 -21.80 16.39 17.89
C ARG A 193 -22.65 16.23 16.63
N LEU A 194 -23.66 15.35 16.71
CA LEU A 194 -24.61 15.14 15.62
C LEU A 194 -25.58 16.34 15.54
N ASN A 195 -25.41 17.19 14.52
CA ASN A 195 -26.21 18.41 14.32
C ASN A 195 -27.60 18.16 13.68
N SER A 196 -28.29 17.09 14.06
CA SER A 196 -29.60 16.73 13.49
C SER A 196 -30.77 17.25 14.32
N ALA A 197 -31.95 17.37 13.69
CA ALA A 197 -33.19 17.76 14.36
C ALA A 197 -33.64 16.74 15.42
N ASN A 198 -33.30 15.45 15.22
CA ASN A 198 -33.57 14.35 16.15
C ASN A 198 -32.27 13.57 16.47
N PRO A 199 -31.39 14.09 17.34
CA PRO A 199 -30.05 13.54 17.54
C PRO A 199 -30.04 12.13 18.14
N VAL A 200 -31.09 11.77 18.88
CA VAL A 200 -31.23 10.46 19.54
C VAL A 200 -31.54 9.34 18.53
N ALA A 201 -32.46 9.58 17.58
CA ALA A 201 -32.83 8.58 16.57
C ALA A 201 -31.70 8.34 15.55
N ASP A 202 -30.95 9.38 15.21
CA ASP A 202 -29.78 9.26 14.34
C ASP A 202 -28.65 8.51 15.04
N ALA A 203 -28.39 8.81 16.32
CA ALA A 203 -27.42 8.06 17.11
C ALA A 203 -27.78 6.57 17.20
N GLU A 204 -29.05 6.24 17.43
CA GLU A 204 -29.53 4.85 17.42
C GLU A 204 -29.28 4.16 16.08
N SER A 205 -29.62 4.82 14.97
CA SER A 205 -29.44 4.27 13.62
C SER A 205 -27.97 4.02 13.27
N ILE A 206 -27.08 4.96 13.65
CA ILE A 206 -25.64 4.84 13.43
C ILE A 206 -25.06 3.71 14.30
N VAL A 207 -25.44 3.63 15.58
CA VAL A 207 -24.98 2.56 16.49
C VAL A 207 -25.48 1.20 15.99
N ALA A 208 -26.73 1.09 15.56
CA ALA A 208 -27.29 -0.13 14.98
C ALA A 208 -26.56 -0.56 13.71
N LYS A 209 -26.21 0.39 12.83
CA LYS A 209 -25.37 0.13 11.65
C LYS A 209 -23.98 -0.37 12.05
N ALA A 210 -23.34 0.26 13.04
CA ALA A 210 -22.00 -0.12 13.50
C ALA A 210 -21.97 -1.53 14.11
N ILE A 211 -23.00 -1.92 14.85
CA ILE A 211 -23.15 -3.28 15.40
C ILE A 211 -23.34 -4.29 14.28
N ARG A 212 -24.23 -4.01 13.31
CA ARG A 212 -24.46 -4.90 12.15
C ARG A 212 -23.20 -5.08 11.29
N ASP A 213 -22.39 -4.04 11.14
CA ASP A 213 -21.15 -4.08 10.37
C ASP A 213 -20.00 -4.75 11.16
N GLY A 214 -20.24 -5.21 12.40
CA GLY A 214 -19.22 -5.83 13.27
C GLY A 214 -18.11 -4.85 13.68
N ALA A 215 -18.36 -3.54 13.61
CA ALA A 215 -17.38 -2.55 14.01
C ALA A 215 -17.26 -2.41 15.53
N ILE A 216 -18.34 -2.71 16.25
CA ILE A 216 -18.47 -2.56 17.70
C ILE A 216 -19.30 -3.71 18.25
N ASP A 217 -18.79 -4.35 19.30
CA ASP A 217 -19.51 -5.37 20.05
C ASP A 217 -20.37 -4.73 21.14
N ALA A 218 -21.58 -4.32 20.77
CA ALA A 218 -22.54 -3.73 21.69
C ALA A 218 -23.97 -4.20 21.39
N THR A 219 -24.85 -4.07 22.39
CA THR A 219 -26.29 -4.27 22.27
C THR A 219 -27.02 -2.98 22.61
N ILE A 220 -28.12 -2.71 21.91
CA ILE A 220 -28.97 -1.54 22.15
C ILE A 220 -30.16 -1.99 23.00
N ASP A 221 -30.41 -1.31 24.12
CA ASP A 221 -31.65 -1.45 24.88
C ASP A 221 -32.59 -0.28 24.54
N HIS A 222 -33.58 -0.57 23.69
CA HIS A 222 -34.54 0.44 23.23
C HIS A 222 -35.49 0.91 24.34
N LYS A 223 -35.74 0.10 25.38
CA LYS A 223 -36.67 0.49 26.46
C LYS A 223 -36.10 1.59 27.34
N ASN A 224 -34.80 1.50 27.62
CA ASN A 224 -34.11 2.43 28.49
C ASN A 224 -33.25 3.47 27.73
N GLY A 225 -33.08 3.31 26.41
CA GLY A 225 -32.31 4.23 25.57
C GLY A 225 -30.81 4.16 25.81
N TYR A 226 -30.29 3.00 26.19
CA TYR A 226 -28.86 2.77 26.48
C TYR A 226 -28.20 1.89 25.43
N MET A 227 -26.95 2.21 25.12
CA MET A 227 -26.01 1.31 24.46
C MET A 227 -25.20 0.59 25.55
N VAL A 228 -25.20 -0.74 25.52
CA VAL A 228 -24.43 -1.59 26.42
C VAL A 228 -23.31 -2.23 25.61
N SER A 229 -22.05 -1.91 25.92
CA SER A 229 -20.91 -2.57 25.29
C SER A 229 -20.71 -3.95 25.93
N LYS A 230 -20.30 -4.92 25.13
CA LYS A 230 -19.82 -6.21 25.64
C LYS A 230 -18.40 -6.00 26.15
N GLU A 231 -18.08 -6.57 27.31
CA GLU A 231 -16.71 -6.56 27.81
C GLU A 231 -15.81 -7.30 26.82
N THR A 232 -14.62 -6.73 26.58
CA THR A 232 -13.62 -7.39 25.74
C THR A 232 -13.12 -8.61 26.49
N GLY A 233 -13.53 -9.80 26.05
CA GLY A 233 -13.10 -11.07 26.63
C GLY A 233 -11.60 -11.31 26.42
N ASP A 234 -11.07 -12.34 27.07
CA ASP A 234 -9.68 -12.73 26.90
C ASP A 234 -9.40 -13.20 25.45
N ILE A 235 -8.56 -12.43 24.75
CA ILE A 235 -8.18 -12.69 23.35
C ILE A 235 -7.35 -13.97 23.24
N TYR A 236 -6.58 -14.34 24.27
CA TYR A 236 -5.74 -15.55 24.25
C TYR A 236 -6.53 -16.85 24.30
N SER A 237 -7.78 -16.79 24.77
CA SER A 237 -8.71 -17.92 24.72
C SER A 237 -9.21 -18.20 23.29
N THR A 238 -8.96 -17.30 22.34
CA THR A 238 -9.39 -17.43 20.94
C THR A 238 -8.25 -17.82 19.99
N ASN A 239 -8.57 -18.10 18.72
CA ASN A 239 -7.59 -18.42 17.67
C ASN A 239 -6.95 -17.15 17.04
N GLU A 240 -7.27 -15.96 17.53
CA GLU A 240 -6.75 -14.71 16.98
C GLU A 240 -5.21 -14.60 17.07
N PRO A 241 -4.55 -14.98 18.19
CA PRO A 241 -3.09 -14.98 18.27
C PRO A 241 -2.43 -15.95 17.28
N GLN A 242 -2.99 -17.14 17.10
CA GLN A 242 -2.45 -18.13 16.16
C GLN A 242 -2.58 -17.64 14.71
N ASN A 243 -3.69 -16.99 14.33
CA ASN A 243 -3.82 -16.36 13.02
C ASN A 243 -2.80 -15.24 12.80
N ALA A 244 -2.55 -14.40 13.83
CA ALA A 244 -1.52 -13.38 13.78
C ALA A 244 -0.12 -13.98 13.58
N PHE A 245 0.21 -15.07 14.30
CA PHE A 245 1.49 -15.76 14.11
C PHE A 245 1.61 -16.41 12.74
N ASN A 246 0.56 -17.06 12.24
CA ASN A 246 0.56 -17.69 10.92
C ASN A 246 0.90 -16.66 9.82
N SER A 247 0.28 -15.47 9.86
CA SER A 247 0.58 -14.39 8.90
C SER A 247 2.05 -13.93 8.97
N ARG A 248 2.61 -13.83 10.18
CA ARG A 248 4.01 -13.44 10.39
C ARG A 248 4.99 -14.52 9.93
N ILE A 249 4.71 -15.78 10.24
CA ILE A 249 5.54 -16.93 9.84
C ILE A 249 5.56 -17.02 8.32
N ALA A 250 4.41 -16.92 7.66
CA ALA A 250 4.33 -16.92 6.20
C ALA A 250 5.16 -15.78 5.58
N PHE A 251 5.07 -14.57 6.16
CA PHE A 251 5.87 -13.43 5.70
C PHE A 251 7.39 -13.68 5.86
N CYS A 252 7.84 -14.15 7.02
CA CYS A 252 9.24 -14.44 7.28
C CYS A 252 9.78 -15.55 6.37
N LEU A 253 9.04 -16.63 6.17
CA LEU A 253 9.42 -17.73 5.29
C LEU A 253 9.50 -17.28 3.82
N ASN A 254 8.57 -16.46 3.36
CA ASN A 254 8.62 -15.88 2.02
C ASN A 254 9.86 -15.00 1.84
N MET A 255 10.17 -14.14 2.81
CA MET A 255 11.38 -13.31 2.78
C MET A 255 12.65 -14.16 2.77
N HIS A 256 12.71 -15.24 3.56
CA HIS A 256 13.84 -16.18 3.54
C HIS A 256 13.99 -16.83 2.16
N ASN A 257 12.90 -17.33 1.58
CA ASN A 257 12.91 -17.94 0.25
C ASN A 257 13.34 -16.97 -0.84
N GLU A 258 12.89 -15.71 -0.79
CA GLU A 258 13.33 -14.65 -1.70
C GLU A 258 14.82 -14.33 -1.53
N ALA A 259 15.31 -14.23 -0.29
CA ALA A 259 16.72 -13.98 -0.02
C ALA A 259 17.61 -15.13 -0.52
N VAL A 260 17.21 -16.39 -0.30
CA VAL A 260 17.92 -17.56 -0.81
C VAL A 260 17.92 -17.59 -2.35
N ARG A 261 16.80 -17.23 -2.99
CA ARG A 261 16.73 -17.08 -4.45
C ARG A 261 17.65 -15.97 -4.96
N ALA A 262 17.73 -14.83 -4.26
CA ALA A 262 18.60 -13.71 -4.64
C ALA A 262 20.09 -14.01 -4.41
N LEU A 263 20.44 -14.79 -3.38
CA LEU A 263 21.81 -15.25 -3.10
C LEU A 263 22.31 -16.23 -4.16
N ARG A 264 21.40 -17.00 -4.78
CA ARG A 264 21.72 -17.72 -6.00
C ARG A 264 21.90 -16.68 -7.11
N PHE A 265 23.16 -16.26 -7.33
CA PHE A 265 23.58 -15.56 -8.54
C PHE A 265 22.93 -16.20 -9.77
N PRO A 266 22.65 -15.46 -10.87
CA PRO A 266 22.12 -16.06 -12.09
C PRO A 266 22.93 -17.32 -12.40
N PRO A 267 22.34 -18.52 -12.38
CA PRO A 267 23.08 -19.78 -12.35
C PRO A 267 23.89 -20.06 -13.63
N ASN A 268 23.89 -19.13 -14.58
CA ASN A 268 24.43 -19.32 -15.91
C ASN A 268 25.69 -18.49 -16.21
N THR A 269 26.05 -17.46 -15.44
CA THR A 269 27.23 -16.65 -15.83
C THR A 269 28.56 -17.37 -15.66
N HIS A 270 28.71 -18.26 -14.67
CA HIS A 270 29.93 -19.05 -14.49
C HIS A 270 29.96 -20.26 -15.43
N ARG A 271 28.81 -20.93 -15.61
CA ARG A 271 28.68 -22.07 -16.54
C ARG A 271 28.83 -21.66 -18.02
N GLU A 272 28.31 -20.49 -18.40
CA GLU A 272 28.49 -19.96 -19.76
C GLU A 272 29.95 -19.53 -19.99
N LYS A 273 30.60 -18.91 -19.00
CA LYS A 273 32.04 -18.59 -19.08
C LYS A 273 32.92 -19.83 -19.17
N GLU A 274 32.66 -20.86 -18.38
CA GLU A 274 33.35 -22.17 -18.50
C GLU A 274 33.11 -22.83 -19.86
N SER A 275 31.91 -22.69 -20.44
CA SER A 275 31.60 -23.22 -21.77
C SER A 275 32.22 -22.40 -22.89
N GLU A 276 32.41 -21.09 -22.72
CA GLU A 276 33.10 -20.22 -23.66
C GLU A 276 34.62 -20.42 -23.62
N GLU A 277 35.21 -20.59 -22.44
CA GLU A 277 36.64 -20.94 -22.29
C GLU A 277 36.95 -22.29 -22.93
N LYS A 278 36.16 -23.32 -22.65
CA LYS A 278 36.32 -24.63 -23.31
C LYS A 278 36.16 -24.58 -24.82
N ARG A 279 35.28 -23.70 -25.36
CA ARG A 279 35.16 -23.47 -26.81
C ARG A 279 36.37 -22.74 -27.40
N ARG A 280 37.06 -21.90 -26.62
CA ARG A 280 38.30 -21.23 -27.05
C ARG A 280 39.49 -22.18 -27.03
N GLU A 281 39.60 -23.01 -26.00
CA GLU A 281 40.64 -24.06 -25.91
C GLU A 281 40.55 -25.08 -27.05
N MET A 282 39.33 -25.51 -27.40
CA MET A 282 39.14 -26.46 -28.51
C MET A 282 39.54 -25.86 -29.87
N LYS A 283 39.24 -24.57 -30.10
CA LYS A 283 39.67 -23.86 -31.32
C LYS A 283 41.18 -23.67 -31.38
N GLN A 284 41.82 -23.38 -30.26
CA GLN A 284 43.28 -23.28 -30.20
C GLN A 284 43.94 -24.63 -30.51
N GLN A 285 43.39 -25.74 -30.01
CA GLN A 285 43.88 -27.08 -30.34
C GLN A 285 43.68 -27.43 -31.83
N GLU A 286 42.54 -27.07 -32.43
CA GLU A 286 42.32 -27.25 -33.88
C GLU A 286 43.30 -26.41 -34.72
N GLU A 287 43.58 -25.17 -34.33
CA GLU A 287 44.56 -24.31 -35.01
C GLU A 287 46.00 -24.83 -34.87
N GLU A 288 46.37 -25.39 -33.72
CA GLU A 288 47.67 -26.03 -33.52
C GLU A 288 47.80 -27.33 -34.34
N LEU A 289 46.78 -28.19 -34.36
CA LEU A 289 46.75 -29.39 -35.19
C LEU A 289 46.83 -29.06 -36.69
N ALA A 290 46.12 -28.02 -37.16
CA ALA A 290 46.19 -27.58 -38.54
C ALA A 290 47.58 -27.06 -38.93
N LYS A 291 48.30 -26.41 -38.00
CA LYS A 291 49.69 -26.00 -38.20
C LYS A 291 50.63 -27.19 -38.27
N TYR A 292 50.48 -28.18 -37.38
CA TYR A 292 51.29 -29.40 -37.43
C TYR A 292 51.10 -30.18 -38.74
N MET A 293 49.87 -30.27 -39.26
CA MET A 293 49.61 -30.91 -40.56
C MET A 293 50.21 -30.11 -41.73
N ALA A 294 50.21 -28.78 -41.66
CA ALA A 294 50.84 -27.94 -42.68
C ALA A 294 52.37 -28.02 -42.66
N GLU A 295 52.97 -28.20 -41.48
CA GLU A 295 54.41 -28.42 -41.32
C GLU A 295 54.83 -29.83 -41.77
N GLU A 296 54.00 -30.86 -41.59
CA GLU A 296 54.25 -32.22 -42.11
C GLU A 296 54.10 -32.31 -43.66
N ASP A 297 53.21 -31.51 -44.26
CA ASP A 297 53.07 -31.44 -45.74
C ASP A 297 54.21 -30.64 -46.42
N ASP A 298 54.97 -29.82 -45.67
CA ASP A 298 56.14 -29.08 -46.18
C ASP A 298 57.46 -29.89 -46.08
N ASP A 299 57.47 -31.01 -45.34
CA ASP A 299 58.63 -31.90 -45.15
C ASP A 299 58.67 -33.10 -46.14
N ASP A 300 57.72 -33.19 -47.07
CA ASP A 300 57.70 -34.20 -48.16
C ASP A 300 58.10 -33.55 -49.51
N PHE A 301 59.41 -33.33 -49.68
CA PHE A 301 60.08 -32.98 -50.95
C PHE A 301 61.35 -33.82 -51.18
#